data_AF-A0AAE0FZ12-F1
#
_entry.id   AF-A0AAE0FZ12-F1
#
_cell.length_a   1.000
_cell.length_b   1.000
_cell.length_c   1.000
_cell.angle_alpha   90.00
_cell.angle_beta   90.00
_cell.angle_gamma   90.00
#
_symmetry.space_group_name_H-M   'P 1'
#
loop_
_entity.id
_entity.type
_entity.pdbx_description
1 polymer ?
#
loop_
_entity_poly.entity_id
_entity_poly.type
_entity_poly.pdbx_seq_one_letter_code
_entity_poly.pdbx_strand_id
1 'polypeptide(L)'
;MHAHWEPAVEQFWDSLDASSVQVLRLVNVGAKWAPEGQLRSVYRDTVALRRSVDNLEKFLPDVAVVSMLHKSPEMALLGLQPALLTRQVAAVSAAVPGADVVLVVERCPDVVLRTAADWGPEGGREEPVPFDALQSAYTALCRELPATTACNVVEVYPQVLLHTAQEIEEGITKLRGMYPDATERQFLRCVEGDPERVVKPHLRMGLR
;
A
#
# COMPACT_ATOMS: atom_id res chain seq x y z
N MET A 1 -32.73 -5.07 -18.89
CA MET A 1 -31.88 -6.20 -19.27
C MET A 1 -30.74 -6.24 -18.27
N HIS A 2 -30.78 -7.17 -17.30
CA HIS A 2 -29.62 -7.43 -16.46
C HIS A 2 -28.54 -8.04 -17.33
N ALA A 3 -27.33 -7.51 -17.28
CA ALA A 3 -26.25 -8.06 -18.07
C ALA A 3 -25.88 -9.44 -17.49
N HIS A 4 -25.70 -10.45 -18.34
CA HIS A 4 -25.50 -11.85 -17.93
C HIS A 4 -24.29 -12.10 -17.01
N TRP A 5 -23.42 -11.10 -16.80
CA TRP A 5 -22.25 -11.18 -15.91
C TRP A 5 -22.56 -10.84 -14.45
N GLU A 6 -23.64 -10.10 -14.15
CA GLU A 6 -23.95 -9.60 -12.79
C GLU A 6 -24.06 -10.73 -11.73
N PRO A 7 -24.81 -11.83 -11.96
CA PRO A 7 -24.94 -12.89 -10.96
C PRO A 7 -23.64 -13.64 -10.67
N ALA A 8 -22.79 -13.81 -11.68
CA ALA A 8 -21.50 -14.50 -11.51
C ALA A 8 -20.51 -13.64 -10.70
N VAL A 9 -20.54 -12.32 -10.91
CA VAL A 9 -19.73 -11.36 -10.14
C VAL A 9 -20.20 -11.29 -8.69
N GLU A 10 -21.50 -11.25 -8.44
CA GLU A 10 -22.07 -11.30 -7.08
C GLU A 10 -21.65 -12.58 -6.34
N GLN A 11 -21.86 -13.76 -6.95
CA GLN A 11 -21.45 -15.04 -6.36
C GLN A 11 -19.94 -15.11 -6.08
N PHE A 12 -19.12 -14.53 -6.95
CA PHE A 12 -17.67 -14.46 -6.75
C PHE A 12 -17.33 -13.66 -5.49
N TRP A 13 -17.90 -12.48 -5.33
CA TRP A 13 -17.62 -11.62 -4.19
C TRP A 13 -18.18 -12.16 -2.87
N ASP A 14 -19.35 -12.79 -2.92
CA ASP A 14 -19.92 -13.51 -1.78
C ASP A 14 -18.99 -14.64 -1.32
N SER A 15 -18.33 -15.34 -2.26
CA SER A 15 -17.35 -16.39 -1.92
C SER A 15 -16.09 -15.88 -1.22
N LEU A 16 -15.85 -14.57 -1.24
CA LEU A 16 -14.72 -13.91 -0.57
C LEU A 16 -15.15 -13.12 0.68
N ASP A 17 -16.38 -13.35 1.18
CA ASP A 17 -16.99 -12.63 2.30
C ASP A 17 -16.94 -11.10 2.12
N ALA A 18 -17.01 -10.61 0.88
CA ALA A 18 -16.96 -9.19 0.58
C ALA A 18 -18.27 -8.50 0.99
N SER A 19 -18.18 -7.40 1.75
CA SER A 19 -19.38 -6.62 2.09
C SER A 19 -20.00 -5.98 0.85
N SER A 20 -21.32 -5.80 0.84
CA SER A 20 -22.02 -5.16 -0.29
C SER A 20 -21.48 -3.76 -0.62
N VAL A 21 -20.96 -3.03 0.38
CA VAL A 21 -20.31 -1.72 0.16
C VAL A 21 -18.99 -1.87 -0.60
N GLN A 22 -18.16 -2.86 -0.25
CA GLN A 22 -16.91 -3.15 -0.96
C GLN A 22 -17.20 -3.60 -2.38
N VAL A 23 -18.19 -4.48 -2.59
CA VAL A 23 -18.60 -4.95 -3.92
C VAL A 23 -19.10 -3.79 -4.77
N LEU A 24 -20.04 -3.00 -4.25
CA LEU A 24 -20.56 -1.82 -4.96
C LEU A 24 -19.44 -0.84 -5.28
N ARG A 25 -18.50 -0.61 -4.36
CA ARG A 25 -17.37 0.27 -4.64
C ARG A 25 -16.43 -0.35 -5.66
N LEU A 26 -16.07 -1.62 -5.61
CA LEU A 26 -15.15 -2.24 -6.57
C LEU A 26 -15.75 -2.29 -7.98
N VAL A 27 -17.04 -2.64 -8.09
CA VAL A 27 -17.79 -2.63 -9.34
C VAL A 27 -17.97 -1.21 -9.88
N ASN A 28 -18.24 -0.21 -9.02
CA ASN A 28 -18.41 1.19 -9.43
C ASN A 28 -17.09 1.97 -9.60
N VAL A 29 -16.02 1.64 -8.87
CA VAL A 29 -14.68 2.23 -9.00
C VAL A 29 -14.01 1.70 -10.25
N GLY A 30 -14.16 0.40 -10.54
CA GLY A 30 -13.87 -0.15 -11.87
C GLY A 30 -14.67 0.52 -12.99
N ALA A 31 -15.81 1.16 -12.69
CA ALA A 31 -16.59 1.96 -13.65
C ALA A 31 -16.25 3.46 -13.67
N LYS A 32 -15.68 4.03 -12.60
CA LYS A 32 -15.29 5.45 -12.49
C LYS A 32 -13.88 5.74 -13.00
N TRP A 33 -13.01 4.73 -13.05
CA TRP A 33 -11.61 4.87 -13.47
C TRP A 33 -11.47 4.45 -14.95
N ALA A 34 -11.35 5.47 -15.80
CA ALA A 34 -11.28 5.47 -17.26
C ALA A 34 -12.54 4.94 -18.00
N PRO A 35 -13.11 5.72 -18.94
CA PRO A 35 -14.02 5.16 -19.92
C PRO A 35 -13.19 4.24 -20.84
N GLU A 36 -13.31 2.93 -20.66
CA GLU A 36 -12.70 1.86 -21.51
C GLU A 36 -11.26 1.38 -21.14
N GLY A 37 -10.89 1.36 -19.85
CA GLY A 37 -9.60 0.78 -19.42
C GLY A 37 -9.62 -0.72 -19.06
N GLN A 38 -8.46 -1.39 -19.16
CA GLN A 38 -8.25 -2.82 -18.80
C GLN A 38 -8.73 -3.17 -17.38
N LEU A 39 -8.66 -2.22 -16.44
CA LEU A 39 -9.13 -2.41 -15.06
C LEU A 39 -10.64 -2.71 -15.01
N ARG A 40 -11.44 -1.97 -15.78
CA ARG A 40 -12.89 -2.17 -15.85
C ARG A 40 -13.26 -3.56 -16.38
N SER A 41 -12.51 -4.05 -17.38
CA SER A 41 -12.74 -5.39 -17.91
C SER A 41 -12.43 -6.48 -16.90
N VAL A 42 -11.35 -6.34 -16.10
CA VAL A 42 -10.97 -7.34 -15.10
C VAL A 42 -12.05 -7.49 -14.03
N TYR A 43 -12.61 -6.39 -13.51
CA TYR A 43 -13.67 -6.46 -12.48
C TYR A 43 -15.02 -6.99 -13.00
N ARG A 44 -15.17 -7.19 -14.32
CA ARG A 44 -16.35 -7.80 -14.96
C ARG A 44 -16.08 -9.21 -15.48
N ASP A 45 -14.82 -9.64 -15.51
CA ASP A 45 -14.39 -10.98 -15.90
C ASP A 45 -14.03 -11.77 -14.63
N THR A 46 -14.97 -12.60 -14.17
CA THR A 46 -14.80 -13.40 -12.95
C THR A 46 -13.66 -14.42 -13.05
N VAL A 47 -13.32 -14.86 -14.26
CA VAL A 47 -12.20 -15.79 -14.47
C VAL A 47 -10.88 -15.06 -14.30
N ALA A 48 -10.73 -13.87 -14.90
CA ALA A 48 -9.56 -13.03 -14.71
C ALA A 48 -9.41 -12.59 -13.25
N LEU A 49 -10.50 -12.12 -12.64
CA LEU A 49 -10.49 -11.68 -11.25
C LEU A 49 -10.15 -12.81 -10.29
N ARG A 50 -10.68 -14.02 -10.49
CA ARG A 50 -10.30 -15.20 -9.70
C ARG A 50 -8.81 -15.53 -9.82
N ARG A 51 -8.27 -15.58 -11.04
CA ARG A 51 -6.82 -15.79 -11.25
C ARG A 51 -5.98 -14.73 -10.55
N SER A 52 -6.44 -13.48 -10.58
CA SER A 52 -5.75 -12.39 -9.90
C SER A 52 -5.75 -12.58 -8.39
N VAL A 53 -6.90 -12.88 -7.79
CA VAL A 53 -7.02 -13.16 -6.35
C VAL A 53 -6.17 -14.37 -5.95
N ASP A 54 -6.26 -15.48 -6.69
CA ASP A 54 -5.48 -16.69 -6.42
C ASP A 54 -3.97 -16.39 -6.43
N ASN A 55 -3.50 -15.55 -7.37
CA ASN A 55 -2.10 -15.14 -7.42
C ASN A 55 -1.75 -14.20 -6.25
N LEU A 56 -2.61 -13.23 -5.92
CA LEU A 56 -2.37 -12.31 -4.80
C LEU A 56 -2.26 -13.09 -3.48
N GLU A 57 -3.17 -14.02 -3.20
CA GLU A 57 -3.13 -14.86 -2.01
C GLU A 57 -1.92 -15.81 -1.99
N LYS A 58 -1.49 -16.28 -3.17
CA LYS A 58 -0.28 -17.11 -3.28
C LYS A 58 1.00 -16.35 -2.94
N PHE A 59 1.12 -15.09 -3.37
CA PHE A 59 2.34 -14.29 -3.17
C PHE A 59 2.31 -13.40 -1.92
N LEU A 60 1.12 -13.15 -1.38
CA LEU A 60 0.85 -12.42 -0.14
C LEU A 60 -0.09 -13.29 0.71
N PRO A 61 0.43 -14.39 1.30
CA PRO A 61 -0.40 -15.27 2.12
C PRO A 61 -1.02 -14.50 3.28
N ASP A 62 -2.23 -14.87 3.68
CA ASP A 62 -2.99 -14.26 4.78
C ASP A 62 -3.41 -12.80 4.56
N VAL A 63 -3.16 -12.22 3.38
CA VAL A 63 -3.63 -10.87 3.05
C VAL A 63 -5.16 -10.82 2.99
N ALA A 64 -5.76 -9.78 3.57
CA ALA A 64 -7.17 -9.48 3.37
C ALA A 64 -7.41 -8.94 1.94
N VAL A 65 -7.42 -9.82 0.93
CA VAL A 65 -7.40 -9.46 -0.50
C VAL A 65 -8.54 -8.51 -0.89
N VAL A 66 -9.76 -8.71 -0.37
CA VAL A 66 -10.90 -7.82 -0.64
C VAL A 66 -10.65 -6.41 -0.08
N SER A 67 -10.09 -6.31 1.12
CA SER A 67 -9.73 -5.02 1.73
C SER A 67 -8.63 -4.32 0.93
N MET A 68 -7.62 -5.08 0.50
CA MET A 68 -6.53 -4.59 -0.35
C MET A 68 -7.05 -4.07 -1.69
N LEU A 69 -7.85 -4.84 -2.42
CA LEU A 69 -8.47 -4.42 -3.68
C LEU A 69 -9.38 -3.19 -3.47
N HIS A 70 -10.10 -3.13 -2.35
CA HIS A 70 -10.93 -1.98 -2.02
C HIS A 70 -10.12 -0.69 -1.80
N LYS A 71 -8.89 -0.80 -1.23
CA LYS A 71 -7.96 0.34 -1.08
C LYS A 71 -7.31 0.72 -2.41
N SER A 72 -6.79 -0.26 -3.13
CA SER A 72 -6.05 -0.08 -4.39
C SER A 72 -6.52 -1.10 -5.44
N PRO A 73 -7.59 -0.79 -6.20
CA PRO A 73 -8.18 -1.71 -7.18
C PRO A 73 -7.21 -2.21 -8.25
N GLU A 74 -6.18 -1.42 -8.55
CA GLU A 74 -5.08 -1.69 -9.48
C GLU A 74 -4.30 -2.96 -9.12
N MET A 75 -4.31 -3.38 -7.86
CA MET A 75 -3.74 -4.66 -7.43
C MET A 75 -4.34 -5.85 -8.20
N ALA A 76 -5.59 -5.75 -8.68
CA ALA A 76 -6.19 -6.79 -9.51
C ALA A 76 -5.47 -6.97 -10.86
N LEU A 77 -4.93 -5.89 -11.44
CA LEU A 77 -4.12 -5.99 -12.66
C LEU A 77 -2.73 -6.58 -12.34
N LEU A 78 -2.18 -6.31 -11.15
CA LEU A 78 -0.86 -6.77 -10.75
C LEU A 78 -0.88 -8.27 -10.44
N GLY A 79 -1.96 -8.74 -9.82
CA GLY A 79 -2.23 -10.17 -9.63
C GLY A 79 -2.34 -10.96 -10.93
N LEU A 80 -2.66 -10.32 -12.06
CA LEU A 80 -2.61 -10.97 -13.39
C LEU A 80 -1.19 -11.05 -13.98
N GLN A 81 -0.21 -10.41 -13.34
CA GLN A 81 1.19 -10.37 -13.76
C GLN A 81 2.09 -10.99 -12.68
N PRO A 82 2.06 -12.32 -12.48
CA PRO A 82 2.70 -12.97 -11.33
C PRO A 82 4.21 -12.73 -11.25
N ALA A 83 4.91 -12.62 -12.39
CA ALA A 83 6.33 -12.29 -12.43
C ALA A 83 6.61 -10.86 -11.93
N LEU A 84 5.76 -9.90 -12.32
CA LEU A 84 5.88 -8.51 -11.85
C LEU A 84 5.52 -8.42 -10.37
N LEU A 85 4.41 -9.03 -9.94
CA LEU A 85 4.01 -9.10 -8.53
C LEU A 85 5.13 -9.66 -7.65
N THR A 86 5.72 -10.80 -8.04
CA THR A 86 6.84 -11.41 -7.31
C THR A 86 8.02 -10.46 -7.20
N ARG A 87 8.38 -9.79 -8.30
CA ARG A 87 9.49 -8.82 -8.32
C ARG A 87 9.22 -7.64 -7.38
N GLN A 88 7.99 -7.11 -7.36
CA GLN A 88 7.65 -5.95 -6.52
C GLN A 88 7.61 -6.30 -5.04
N VAL A 89 7.01 -7.44 -4.68
CA VAL A 89 7.01 -7.92 -3.29
C VAL A 89 8.44 -8.18 -2.81
N ALA A 90 9.28 -8.80 -3.64
CA ALA A 90 10.70 -9.00 -3.33
C ALA A 90 11.46 -7.67 -3.18
N ALA A 91 11.16 -6.67 -4.01
CA ALA A 91 11.75 -5.34 -3.92
C ALA A 91 11.38 -4.66 -2.59
N VAL A 92 10.12 -4.69 -2.17
CA VAL A 92 9.71 -4.14 -0.87
C VAL A 92 10.38 -4.88 0.29
N SER A 93 10.42 -6.21 0.25
CA SER A 93 11.09 -7.03 1.26
C SER A 93 12.59 -6.74 1.36
N ALA A 94 13.25 -6.52 0.23
CA ALA A 94 14.68 -6.17 0.20
C ALA A 94 14.95 -4.73 0.67
N ALA A 95 14.03 -3.79 0.41
CA ALA A 95 14.17 -2.41 0.82
C ALA A 95 14.07 -2.22 2.34
N VAL A 96 13.32 -3.09 3.03
CA VAL A 96 13.06 -3.02 4.47
C VAL A 96 13.35 -4.36 5.15
N PRO A 97 14.65 -4.67 5.40
CA PRO A 97 15.04 -5.94 5.99
C PRO A 97 14.40 -6.15 7.36
N GLY A 98 13.73 -7.29 7.52
CA GLY A 98 13.10 -7.71 8.77
C GLY A 98 11.63 -7.32 8.92
N ALA A 99 11.08 -6.52 8.01
CA ALA A 99 9.65 -6.19 8.03
C ALA A 99 8.80 -7.34 7.50
N ASP A 100 7.61 -7.49 8.08
CA ASP A 100 6.53 -8.29 7.49
C ASP A 100 6.00 -7.62 6.21
N VAL A 101 6.48 -8.10 5.06
CA VAL A 101 6.10 -7.56 3.76
C VAL A 101 4.61 -7.72 3.47
N VAL A 102 3.97 -8.79 3.96
CA VAL A 102 2.53 -9.00 3.77
C VAL A 102 1.78 -7.89 4.49
N LEU A 103 2.12 -7.64 5.76
CA LEU A 103 1.50 -6.58 6.56
C LEU A 103 1.70 -5.19 5.93
N VAL A 104 2.92 -4.92 5.44
CA VAL A 104 3.26 -3.68 4.74
C VAL A 104 2.38 -3.48 3.50
N VAL A 105 2.27 -4.50 2.65
CA VAL A 105 1.49 -4.42 1.41
C VAL A 105 -0.01 -4.37 1.69
N GLU A 106 -0.51 -5.10 2.68
CA GLU A 106 -1.93 -5.04 3.09
C GLU A 106 -2.32 -3.62 3.55
N ARG A 107 -1.44 -2.97 4.30
CA ARG A 107 -1.67 -1.63 4.85
C ARG A 107 -1.55 -0.55 3.78
N CYS A 108 -0.54 -0.62 2.92
CA CYS A 108 -0.34 0.31 1.81
C CYS A 108 0.03 -0.44 0.52
N PRO A 109 -0.96 -0.89 -0.28
CA PRO A 109 -0.68 -1.64 -1.51
C PRO A 109 0.08 -0.80 -2.55
N ASP A 110 0.01 0.53 -2.44
CA ASP A 110 0.70 1.44 -3.34
C ASP A 110 2.23 1.30 -3.29
N VAL A 111 2.81 0.74 -2.22
CA VAL A 111 4.27 0.46 -2.14
C VAL A 111 4.75 -0.55 -3.18
N VAL A 112 3.92 -1.52 -3.57
CA VAL A 112 4.23 -2.47 -4.65
C VAL A 112 3.78 -1.97 -6.02
N LEU A 113 2.72 -1.17 -6.07
CA LEU A 113 2.22 -0.61 -7.34
C LEU A 113 3.18 0.45 -7.90
N ARG A 114 3.73 1.32 -7.03
CA ARG A 114 4.63 2.40 -7.45
C ARG A 114 6.03 1.91 -7.77
N THR A 115 6.45 0.76 -7.26
CA THR A 115 7.80 0.21 -7.54
C THR A 115 7.95 -0.43 -8.91
N ALA A 116 6.84 -0.63 -9.63
CA ALA A 116 6.88 -1.09 -10.99
C ALA A 116 7.10 0.09 -11.95
N ALA A 117 8.34 0.28 -12.39
CA ALA A 117 8.68 1.21 -13.47
C ALA A 117 7.89 0.95 -14.77
N ASP A 118 7.50 -0.30 -14.99
CA ASP A 118 6.69 -0.75 -16.13
C ASP A 118 5.17 -0.65 -15.86
N TRP A 119 4.77 -0.22 -14.65
CA TRP A 119 3.39 -0.04 -14.25
C TRP A 119 2.93 1.38 -14.51
N GLY A 120 2.40 1.59 -15.71
CA GLY A 120 1.56 2.74 -16.00
C GLY A 120 0.12 2.27 -16.17
N PRO A 121 -0.78 2.45 -15.19
CA PRO A 121 -2.18 2.42 -15.56
C PRO A 121 -2.43 3.65 -16.42
N GLU A 122 -3.17 3.48 -17.52
CA GLU A 122 -3.87 4.57 -18.19
C GLU A 122 -4.80 5.24 -17.17
N GLY A 123 -4.28 6.17 -16.36
CA GLY A 123 -5.00 6.60 -15.16
C GLY A 123 -4.38 7.75 -14.35
N GLY A 124 -3.30 8.39 -14.80
CA GLY A 124 -2.89 9.71 -14.30
C GLY A 124 -2.54 9.80 -12.81
N ARG A 125 -1.90 8.78 -12.23
CA ARG A 125 -1.27 8.89 -10.89
C ARG A 125 0.25 9.01 -10.98
N GLU A 126 0.82 9.51 -9.88
CA GLU A 126 2.22 9.90 -9.66
C GLU A 126 3.26 8.91 -10.23
N GLU A 127 4.43 9.44 -10.62
CA GLU A 127 5.53 8.69 -11.22
C GLU A 127 5.90 7.43 -10.40
N PRO A 128 6.29 6.34 -11.08
CA PRO A 128 6.81 5.16 -10.40
C PRO A 128 7.98 5.55 -9.49
N VAL A 129 7.97 4.99 -8.29
CA VAL A 129 9.02 5.16 -7.27
C VAL A 129 10.04 4.05 -7.52
N PRO A 130 11.26 4.35 -7.99
CA PRO A 130 12.27 3.32 -8.20
C PRO A 130 12.54 2.54 -6.91
N PHE A 131 12.99 1.29 -7.02
CA PHE A 131 13.43 0.51 -5.86
C PHE A 131 14.42 1.29 -4.97
N ASP A 132 15.36 2.00 -5.61
CA ASP A 132 16.36 2.83 -4.93
C ASP A 132 15.71 3.92 -4.06
N ALA A 133 14.52 4.40 -4.40
CA ALA A 133 13.79 5.38 -3.63
C ALA A 133 13.14 4.78 -2.37
N LEU A 134 12.58 3.56 -2.42
CA LEU A 134 12.13 2.87 -1.19
C LEU A 134 13.30 2.61 -0.24
N GLN A 135 14.42 2.14 -0.79
CA GLN A 135 15.63 1.89 0.00
C GLN A 135 16.20 3.19 0.58
N SER A 136 16.16 4.29 -0.18
CA SER A 136 16.58 5.62 0.29
C SER A 136 15.69 6.12 1.43
N ALA A 137 14.37 5.94 1.33
CA ALA A 137 13.42 6.29 2.38
C ALA A 137 13.67 5.52 3.67
N TYR A 138 13.86 4.20 3.58
CA TYR A 138 14.17 3.38 4.75
C TYR A 138 15.56 3.70 5.34
N THR A 139 16.54 4.00 4.49
CA THR A 139 17.87 4.41 4.93
C THR A 139 17.82 5.73 5.69
N ALA A 140 17.00 6.69 5.25
CA ALA A 140 16.78 7.95 5.94
C ALA A 140 16.16 7.73 7.34
N LEU A 141 15.17 6.83 7.47
CA LEU A 141 14.64 6.43 8.77
C LEU A 141 15.74 5.85 9.68
N CYS A 142 16.58 4.96 9.14
CA CYS A 142 17.64 4.30 9.92
C CYS A 142 18.79 5.23 10.32
N ARG A 143 18.95 6.40 9.69
CA ARG A 143 19.91 7.42 10.15
C ARG A 143 19.46 8.09 11.43
N GLU A 144 18.15 8.25 11.58
CA GLU A 144 17.53 9.00 12.66
C GLU A 144 16.96 8.13 13.78
N LEU A 145 16.70 6.84 13.50
CA LEU A 145 16.05 5.89 14.38
C LEU A 145 16.84 4.56 14.43
N PRO A 146 16.84 3.84 15.56
CA PRO A 146 17.32 2.46 15.59
C PRO A 146 16.58 1.60 14.55
N ALA A 147 17.29 0.67 13.90
CA ALA A 147 16.74 -0.16 12.82
C ALA A 147 15.44 -0.89 13.21
N THR A 148 15.34 -1.37 14.46
CA THR A 148 14.12 -2.01 14.98
C THR A 148 12.92 -1.04 15.01
N THR A 149 13.13 0.21 15.42
CA THR A 149 12.08 1.22 15.45
C THR A 149 11.74 1.70 14.04
N ALA A 150 12.73 1.86 13.16
CA ALA A 150 12.50 2.16 11.75
C ALA A 150 11.65 1.07 11.07
N CYS A 151 11.95 -0.21 11.32
CA CYS A 151 11.17 -1.36 10.86
C CYS A 151 9.72 -1.30 11.36
N ASN A 152 9.52 -1.08 12.68
CA ASN A 152 8.20 -0.94 13.27
C ASN A 152 7.41 0.23 12.66
N VAL A 153 8.07 1.37 12.42
CA VAL A 153 7.46 2.54 11.76
C VAL A 153 6.95 2.17 10.37
N VAL A 154 7.75 1.44 9.59
CA VAL A 154 7.33 0.99 8.26
C VAL A 154 6.17 0.00 8.34
N GLU A 155 6.21 -0.97 9.24
CA GLU A 155 5.09 -1.92 9.38
C GLU A 155 3.80 -1.22 9.77
N VAL A 156 3.86 -0.25 10.69
CA VAL A 156 2.69 0.52 11.14
C VAL A 156 2.22 1.53 10.10
N TYR A 157 3.15 2.16 9.39
CA TYR A 157 2.89 3.27 8.48
C TYR A 157 3.69 3.18 7.18
N PRO A 158 3.42 2.17 6.34
CA PRO A 158 4.25 1.83 5.19
C PRO A 158 4.30 2.90 4.09
N GLN A 159 3.32 3.82 4.05
CA GLN A 159 3.34 4.98 3.17
C GLN A 159 4.54 5.92 3.44
N VAL A 160 5.23 5.80 4.58
CA VAL A 160 6.51 6.50 4.82
C VAL A 160 7.53 6.20 3.73
N LEU A 161 7.50 4.99 3.15
CA LEU A 161 8.39 4.58 2.07
C LEU A 161 8.11 5.29 0.73
N LEU A 162 6.95 5.93 0.60
CA LEU A 162 6.57 6.69 -0.59
C LEU A 162 7.06 8.13 -0.55
N HIS A 163 7.72 8.54 0.54
CA HIS A 163 8.33 9.85 0.69
C HIS A 163 9.81 9.82 0.34
N THR A 164 10.33 10.99 -0.03
CA THR A 164 11.76 11.16 -0.27
C THR A 164 12.54 11.10 1.04
N ALA A 165 13.82 10.73 0.96
CA ALA A 165 14.73 10.76 2.11
C ALA A 165 14.75 12.14 2.80
N GLN A 166 14.74 13.22 2.00
CA GLN A 166 14.71 14.59 2.51
C GLN A 166 13.44 14.88 3.32
N GLU A 167 12.25 14.50 2.81
CA GLU A 167 10.99 14.72 3.53
C GLU A 167 10.97 13.99 4.88
N ILE A 168 11.52 12.78 4.93
CA ILE A 168 11.63 12.00 6.17
C ILE A 168 12.58 12.67 7.17
N GLU A 169 13.77 13.07 6.73
CA GLU A 169 14.78 13.74 7.57
C GLU A 169 14.24 15.08 8.11
N GLU A 170 13.59 15.89 7.26
CA GLU A 170 12.95 17.14 7.66
C GLU A 170 11.80 16.89 8.66
N GLY A 171 10.99 15.87 8.42
CA GLY A 171 9.88 15.52 9.28
C GLY A 171 10.32 15.07 10.67
N ILE A 172 11.36 14.24 10.75
CA ILE A 172 11.99 13.83 12.03
C ILE A 172 12.63 15.04 12.73
N THR A 173 13.33 15.90 12.00
CA THR A 173 13.93 17.13 12.55
C THR A 173 12.85 18.03 13.18
N LYS A 174 11.75 18.26 12.46
CA LYS A 174 10.60 19.04 12.96
C LYS A 174 9.99 18.39 14.21
N LEU A 175 9.80 17.07 14.19
CA LEU A 175 9.32 16.28 15.32
C LEU A 175 10.21 16.44 16.56
N ARG A 176 11.54 16.32 16.41
CA ARG A 176 12.49 16.55 17.51
C ARG A 176 12.38 17.98 18.05
N GLY A 177 12.23 18.97 17.17
CA GLY A 177 12.00 20.37 17.55
C GLY A 177 10.69 20.62 18.31
N MET A 178 9.66 19.80 18.11
CA MET A 178 8.41 19.86 18.88
C MET A 178 8.56 19.27 20.30
N TYR A 179 9.60 18.48 20.54
CA TYR A 179 9.88 17.79 21.80
C TYR A 179 11.33 18.01 22.26
N PRO A 180 11.76 19.27 22.47
CA PRO A 180 13.17 19.59 22.73
C PRO A 180 13.71 18.97 24.03
N ASP A 181 12.83 18.71 25.00
CA ASP A 181 13.18 18.13 26.30
C ASP A 181 12.92 16.63 26.39
N ALA A 182 12.44 15.99 25.31
CA ALA A 182 12.19 14.56 25.31
C ALA A 182 13.51 13.79 25.30
N THR A 183 13.63 12.83 26.23
CA THR A 183 14.67 11.80 26.13
C THR A 183 14.49 10.99 24.85
N GLU A 184 15.57 10.38 24.35
CA GLU A 184 15.51 9.53 23.16
C GLU A 184 14.44 8.44 23.30
N ARG A 185 14.28 7.85 24.50
CA ARG A 185 13.25 6.84 24.76
C ARG A 185 11.82 7.39 24.66
N GLN A 186 11.60 8.63 25.07
CA GLN A 186 10.28 9.28 24.94
C GLN A 186 10.01 9.63 23.47
N PHE A 187 11.02 10.13 22.76
CA PHE A 187 10.93 10.42 21.34
C PHE A 187 10.57 9.16 20.53
N LEU A 188 11.30 8.06 20.72
CA LEU A 188 11.02 6.79 20.03
C LEU A 188 9.61 6.27 20.34
N ARG A 189 9.13 6.36 21.58
CA ARG A 189 7.74 6.02 21.92
C ARG A 189 6.71 6.91 21.22
N CYS A 190 7.00 8.19 21.05
CA CYS A 190 6.13 9.09 20.30
C CYS A 190 6.07 8.71 18.82
N VAL A 191 7.21 8.35 18.24
CA VAL A 191 7.31 7.91 16.83
C VAL A 191 6.61 6.55 16.65
N GLU A 192 6.81 5.59 17.55
CA GLU A 192 6.16 4.28 17.51
C GLU A 192 4.64 4.37 17.74
N GLY A 193 4.19 5.28 18.61
CA GLY A 193 2.78 5.46 18.93
C GLY A 193 1.99 6.23 17.87
N ASP A 194 2.65 7.07 17.06
CA ASP A 194 2.02 7.86 16.00
C ASP A 194 3.00 8.14 14.84
N PRO A 195 3.32 7.11 14.03
CA PRO A 195 4.33 7.24 12.97
C PRO A 195 3.95 8.22 11.85
N GLU A 196 2.66 8.60 11.74
CA GLU A 196 2.18 9.64 10.83
C GLU A 196 2.95 10.96 10.98
N ARG A 197 3.41 11.23 12.19
CA ARG A 197 4.14 12.47 12.50
C ARG A 197 5.50 12.55 11.82
N VAL A 198 6.07 11.42 11.42
CA VAL A 198 7.34 11.37 10.67
C VAL A 198 7.20 12.11 9.35
N VAL A 199 6.04 12.04 8.69
CA VAL A 199 5.82 12.67 7.37
C VAL A 199 4.85 13.84 7.43
N LYS A 200 4.05 13.95 8.49
CA LYS A 200 3.08 15.04 8.70
C LYS A 200 3.11 15.52 10.15
N PRO A 201 4.23 16.13 10.61
CA PRO A 201 4.43 16.49 12.03
C PRO A 201 3.37 17.47 12.58
N HIS A 202 2.64 18.17 11.72
CA HIS A 202 1.69 19.21 12.09
C HIS A 202 0.23 18.72 12.27
N LEU A 203 -0.11 17.48 11.93
CA LEU A 203 -1.52 17.07 11.78
C LEU A 203 -2.31 16.79 13.07
N ARG A 204 -1.71 16.83 14.26
CA ARG A 204 -2.45 16.67 15.53
C ARG A 204 -1.96 17.62 16.63
N MET A 205 -2.27 18.91 16.47
CA MET A 205 -2.28 19.87 17.59
C MET A 205 -3.67 20.07 18.22
N GLY A 206 -4.66 19.28 17.82
CA GLY A 206 -6.01 19.34 18.39
C GLY A 206 -6.47 17.96 18.78
N LEU A 207 -6.27 17.59 20.04
CA LEU A 207 -7.06 16.67 20.87
C LEU A 207 -6.28 16.55 22.19
N ARG A 208 -6.55 17.51 23.09
CA ARG A 208 -6.32 17.35 24.52
C ARG A 208 -7.59 16.79 25.14
#